data_AF-S0GIT8-F1
#
_entry.id   AF-S0GIT8-F1
#
_cell.length_a   1.000
_cell.length_b   1.000
_cell.length_c   1.000
_cell.angle_alpha   90.00
_cell.angle_beta   90.00
_cell.angle_gamma   90.00
#
_symmetry.space_group_name_H-M   'P 1'
#
loop_
_entity.id
_entity.type
_entity.pdbx_description
1 polymer ?
#
loop_
_entity_poly.entity_id
_entity_poly.type
_entity_poly.pdbx_seq_one_letter_code
_entity_poly.pdbx_strand_id
1 'polypeptide(L)'
;MKRILLLIGFVLSLFTSAQAADIEARTGVMGGDVWGLHAGAYINFPQSKLFSIQTGFLLHTANQWIGKKSDMWDIDVNVPVYVSFHIPLSEKTNLRLNGGAYVGTGHTMQLGATADVGVEVKRMFVGVNCFQNCINTQEFLFGVSVGYKFHL
;
A
#
# COMPACT_ATOMS: atom_id res chain seq x y z
N MET A 1 16.69 11.77 21.98
CA MET A 1 17.57 11.55 20.79
C MET A 1 18.14 10.13 20.70
N LYS A 2 18.88 9.61 21.69
CA LYS A 2 19.48 8.26 21.64
C LYS A 2 18.48 7.11 21.37
N ARG A 3 17.28 7.15 21.98
CA ARG A 3 16.22 6.14 21.76
C ARG A 3 15.62 6.18 20.34
N ILE A 4 15.55 7.35 19.73
CA ILE A 4 15.04 7.52 18.35
C ILE A 4 16.07 6.98 17.35
N LEU A 5 17.36 7.28 17.55
CA LEU A 5 18.45 6.72 16.74
C LEU A 5 18.52 5.19 16.82
N LEU A 6 18.26 4.61 18.00
CA LEU A 6 18.17 3.15 18.18
C LEU A 6 16.98 2.55 17.42
N LEU A 7 15.82 3.20 17.46
CA LEU A 7 14.64 2.77 16.72
C LEU A 7 14.86 2.86 15.20
N ILE A 8 15.47 3.94 14.73
CA ILE A 8 15.84 4.11 13.31
C ILE A 8 16.86 3.06 12.90
N GLY A 9 17.89 2.81 13.73
CA GLY A 9 18.88 1.76 13.49
C GLY A 9 18.28 0.36 13.46
N PHE A 10 17.30 0.08 14.35
CA PHE A 10 16.55 -1.19 14.35
C PHE A 10 15.69 -1.33 13.09
N VAL A 11 14.96 -0.29 12.69
CA VAL A 11 14.17 -0.27 11.45
C VAL A 11 15.08 -0.45 10.23
N LEU A 12 16.22 0.25 10.18
CA LEU A 12 17.22 0.10 9.11
C LEU A 12 17.82 -1.30 9.05
N SER A 13 18.00 -1.95 10.20
CA SER A 13 18.52 -3.33 10.25
C SER A 13 17.56 -4.38 9.68
N LEU A 14 16.27 -4.05 9.50
CA LEU A 14 15.32 -4.90 8.78
C LEU A 14 15.55 -4.86 7.25
N PHE A 15 16.29 -3.88 6.73
CA PHE A 15 16.53 -3.73 5.29
C PHE A 15 17.92 -4.21 4.84
N THR A 16 18.81 -4.64 5.75
CA THR A 16 20.19 -5.01 5.44
C THR A 16 20.35 -6.39 4.78
N SER A 17 19.29 -7.19 4.72
CA SER A 17 19.27 -8.53 4.13
C SER A 17 18.63 -8.58 2.74
N ALA A 18 18.40 -7.43 2.08
CA ALA A 18 17.59 -7.30 0.87
C ALA A 18 18.14 -8.11 -0.33
N GLN A 19 17.78 -9.39 -0.35
CA GLN A 19 17.67 -10.21 -1.55
C GLN A 19 16.65 -9.52 -2.46
N ALA A 20 17.05 -9.26 -3.73
CA ALA A 20 16.29 -8.63 -4.82
C ALA A 20 14.96 -7.95 -4.42
N ALA A 21 14.94 -6.63 -4.35
CA ALA A 21 13.71 -5.87 -4.12
C ALA A 21 12.84 -5.90 -5.38
N ASP A 22 11.63 -6.46 -5.27
CA ASP A 22 10.67 -6.47 -6.37
C ASP A 22 9.93 -5.14 -6.42
N ILE A 23 9.81 -4.55 -7.61
CA ILE A 23 8.96 -3.39 -7.83
C ILE A 23 7.61 -3.86 -8.35
N GLU A 24 6.52 -3.47 -7.72
CA GLU A 24 5.16 -3.80 -8.11
C GLU A 24 4.39 -2.53 -8.47
N ALA A 25 4.07 -2.36 -9.75
CA ALA A 25 3.14 -1.32 -10.18
C ALA A 25 1.71 -1.80 -9.92
N ARG A 26 0.84 -0.93 -9.37
CA ARG A 26 -0.59 -1.21 -9.15
C ARG A 26 -1.47 -0.15 -9.76
N THR A 27 -2.66 -0.57 -10.19
CA THR A 27 -3.75 0.32 -10.59
C THR A 27 -5.10 -0.32 -10.31
N GLY A 28 -6.17 0.47 -10.29
CA GLY A 28 -7.54 -0.03 -10.19
C GLY A 28 -8.54 1.05 -9.81
N VAL A 29 -9.51 0.66 -8.99
CA VAL A 29 -10.59 1.54 -8.51
C VAL A 29 -10.60 1.59 -6.99
N MET A 30 -10.97 2.74 -6.43
CA MET A 30 -11.09 2.95 -4.99
C MET A 30 -12.35 3.77 -4.72
N GLY A 31 -13.08 3.44 -3.65
CA GLY A 31 -14.26 4.14 -3.19
C GLY A 31 -14.11 4.57 -1.74
N GLY A 32 -14.49 5.81 -1.47
CA GLY A 32 -14.82 6.34 -0.14
C GLY A 32 -16.11 7.14 -0.28
N ASP A 33 -16.00 8.46 -0.12
CA ASP A 33 -17.06 9.45 -0.35
C ASP A 33 -17.56 9.36 -1.80
N VAL A 34 -16.63 9.09 -2.73
CA VAL A 34 -16.90 8.82 -4.14
C VAL A 34 -16.01 7.71 -4.69
N TRP A 35 -16.37 7.22 -5.86
CA TRP A 35 -15.54 6.33 -6.65
C TRP A 35 -14.49 7.10 -7.44
N GLY A 36 -13.26 6.64 -7.37
CA GLY A 36 -12.11 7.17 -8.09
C GLY A 36 -11.19 6.08 -8.62
N LEU A 37 -10.18 6.52 -9.35
CA LEU A 37 -9.10 5.65 -9.81
C LEU A 37 -7.93 5.74 -8.84
N HIS A 38 -7.15 4.66 -8.74
CA HIS A 38 -5.86 4.67 -8.05
C HIS A 38 -4.74 4.08 -8.92
N ALA A 39 -3.54 4.59 -8.72
CA ALA A 39 -2.32 4.10 -9.34
C ALA A 39 -1.15 4.26 -8.37
N GLY A 40 -0.27 3.27 -8.30
CA GLY A 40 0.82 3.28 -7.33
C GLY A 40 1.96 2.37 -7.72
N ALA A 41 3.06 2.48 -6.98
CA ALA A 41 4.17 1.57 -7.07
C ALA A 41 4.64 1.18 -5.68
N TYR A 42 5.00 -0.08 -5.53
CA TYR A 42 5.44 -0.69 -4.29
C TYR A 42 6.80 -1.32 -4.49
N ILE A 43 7.58 -1.33 -3.43
CA ILE A 43 8.84 -2.05 -3.33
C ILE A 43 8.66 -3.11 -2.25
N ASN A 44 8.96 -4.35 -2.59
CA ASN A 44 8.87 -5.48 -1.68
C ASN A 44 10.25 -5.89 -1.21
N PHE A 45 10.45 -5.95 0.10
CA PHE A 45 11.67 -6.39 0.76
C PHE A 45 11.43 -7.78 1.37
N PRO A 46 11.80 -8.86 0.67
CA PRO A 46 11.62 -10.22 1.18
C PRO A 46 12.52 -10.45 2.40
N GLN A 47 11.93 -10.95 3.48
CA GLN A 47 12.64 -11.35 4.70
C GLN A 47 12.72 -12.88 4.81
N SER A 48 11.72 -13.57 4.29
CA SER A 48 11.68 -15.02 4.14
C SER A 48 10.76 -15.41 2.97
N LYS A 49 10.60 -16.71 2.71
CA LYS A 49 9.63 -17.21 1.71
C LYS A 49 8.18 -16.86 2.03
N LEU A 50 7.84 -16.66 3.31
CA LEU A 50 6.47 -16.43 3.77
C LEU A 50 6.23 -14.99 4.23
N PHE A 51 7.29 -14.19 4.39
CA PHE A 51 7.24 -12.89 5.04
C PHE A 51 8.02 -11.85 4.25
N SER A 52 7.39 -10.73 3.97
CA SER A 52 8.04 -9.58 3.37
C SER A 52 7.52 -8.27 3.96
N ILE A 53 8.34 -7.23 3.85
CA ILE A 53 7.94 -5.87 4.19
C ILE A 53 7.74 -5.15 2.86
N GLN A 54 6.56 -4.55 2.66
CA GLN A 54 6.25 -3.83 1.43
C GLN A 54 5.95 -2.38 1.77
N THR A 55 6.50 -1.46 0.99
CA THR A 55 6.20 -0.04 1.11
C THR A 55 6.06 0.57 -0.27
N GLY A 56 5.38 1.70 -0.40
CA GLY A 56 5.15 2.29 -1.71
C GLY A 56 4.44 3.62 -1.63
N PHE A 57 3.94 4.05 -2.78
CA PHE A 57 3.05 5.20 -2.92
C PHE A 57 1.84 4.81 -3.75
N LEU A 58 0.68 5.35 -3.39
CA LEU A 58 -0.58 5.13 -4.04
C LEU A 58 -1.28 6.47 -4.23
N LEU A 59 -1.42 6.90 -5.48
CA LEU A 59 -2.18 8.07 -5.89
C LEU A 59 -3.64 7.66 -6.07
N HIS A 60 -4.60 8.44 -5.56
CA HIS A 60 -6.02 8.17 -5.79
C HIS A 60 -6.86 9.45 -5.95
N THR A 61 -8.01 9.30 -6.62
CA THR A 61 -8.98 10.40 -6.84
C THR A 61 -10.30 10.19 -6.08
N ALA A 62 -10.36 9.21 -5.16
CA ALA A 62 -11.57 8.77 -4.46
C ALA A 62 -12.08 9.73 -3.37
N ASN A 63 -11.48 10.91 -3.21
CA ASN A 63 -11.84 11.91 -2.19
C ASN A 63 -12.54 13.15 -2.78
N GLN A 64 -13.01 13.08 -4.03
CA GLN A 64 -13.73 14.19 -4.67
C GLN A 64 -15.16 14.32 -4.12
N TRP A 65 -15.50 15.45 -3.50
CA TRP A 65 -16.91 15.74 -3.19
C TRP A 65 -17.69 16.03 -4.48
N ILE A 66 -18.83 15.34 -4.71
CA ILE A 66 -19.74 15.61 -5.85
C ILE A 66 -20.22 17.07 -5.78
N GLY A 67 -19.65 17.95 -6.61
CA GLY A 67 -20.13 19.33 -6.79
C GLY A 67 -19.09 20.46 -6.73
N LYS A 68 -17.80 20.20 -6.43
CA LYS A 68 -16.76 21.24 -6.54
C LYS A 68 -16.05 21.21 -7.89
N LYS A 69 -16.16 22.29 -8.66
CA LYS A 69 -15.16 22.63 -9.69
C LYS A 69 -13.87 23.05 -8.98
N SER A 70 -12.89 22.17 -8.93
CA SER A 70 -11.51 22.51 -8.56
C SER A 70 -10.67 22.59 -9.83
N ASP A 71 -9.93 23.68 -10.02
CA ASP A 71 -8.98 23.86 -11.14
C ASP A 71 -7.65 23.09 -10.92
N MET A 72 -7.47 22.47 -9.74
CA MET A 72 -6.33 21.61 -9.41
C MET A 72 -6.81 20.16 -9.35
N TRP A 73 -6.04 19.24 -9.96
CA TRP A 73 -6.31 17.82 -9.91
C TRP A 73 -6.24 17.37 -8.44
N ASP A 74 -7.39 17.00 -7.88
CA ASP A 74 -7.55 16.59 -6.47
C ASP A 74 -7.07 15.14 -6.30
N ILE A 75 -5.74 14.97 -6.34
CA ILE A 75 -5.05 13.68 -6.22
C ILE A 75 -4.47 13.60 -4.82
N ASP A 76 -4.95 12.62 -4.05
CA ASP A 76 -4.39 12.27 -2.76
C ASP A 76 -3.28 11.23 -2.92
N VAL A 77 -2.27 11.29 -2.05
CA VAL A 77 -1.15 10.33 -2.03
C VAL A 77 -1.15 9.58 -0.72
N ASN A 78 -1.23 8.25 -0.77
CA ASN A 78 -1.05 7.36 0.37
C ASN A 78 0.30 6.66 0.29
N VAL A 79 1.05 6.69 1.39
CA VAL A 79 2.32 5.99 1.58
C VAL A 79 2.08 4.87 2.61
N PRO A 80 1.70 3.66 2.15
CA PRO A 80 1.51 2.52 3.04
C PRO A 80 2.83 1.82 3.35
N VAL A 81 2.91 1.29 4.58
CA VAL A 81 3.96 0.36 5.03
C VAL A 81 3.26 -0.91 5.51
N TYR A 82 3.38 -1.97 4.72
CA TYR A 82 2.77 -3.26 4.97
C TYR A 82 3.77 -4.27 5.51
N VAL A 83 3.28 -5.04 6.47
CA VAL A 83 3.77 -6.38 6.76
C VAL A 83 2.98 -7.35 5.90
N SER A 84 3.67 -8.14 5.08
CA SER A 84 3.08 -9.02 4.07
C SER A 84 3.36 -10.49 4.39
N PHE A 85 2.30 -11.29 4.51
CA PHE A 85 2.36 -12.75 4.64
C PHE A 85 1.97 -13.41 3.32
N HIS A 86 2.84 -14.28 2.82
CA HIS A 86 2.67 -15.02 1.58
C HIS A 86 2.35 -16.48 1.90
N ILE A 87 1.14 -16.90 1.61
CA ILE A 87 0.67 -18.28 1.80
C ILE A 87 0.68 -18.97 0.44
N PRO A 88 1.60 -19.93 0.19
CA PRO A 88 1.65 -20.64 -1.08
C PRO A 88 0.41 -21.53 -1.22
N LEU A 89 -0.42 -21.24 -2.23
CA LEU A 89 -1.59 -22.06 -2.57
C LEU A 89 -1.25 -23.13 -3.59
N SER A 90 -0.27 -22.85 -4.48
CA SER A 90 0.22 -23.76 -5.51
C SER A 90 1.65 -23.37 -5.93
N GLU A 91 2.28 -24.12 -6.82
CA GLU A 91 3.65 -23.84 -7.31
C GLU A 91 3.81 -22.44 -7.96
N LYS A 92 2.71 -21.85 -8.44
CA LYS A 92 2.70 -20.58 -9.18
C LYS A 92 1.76 -19.52 -8.60
N THR A 93 1.10 -19.83 -7.49
CA THR A 93 0.03 -19.00 -6.92
C THR A 93 0.21 -18.85 -5.42
N ASN A 94 0.26 -17.60 -4.96
CA ASN A 94 0.35 -17.26 -3.55
C ASN A 94 -0.86 -16.39 -3.15
N LEU A 95 -1.42 -16.65 -1.97
CA LEU A 95 -2.31 -15.70 -1.31
C LEU A 95 -1.46 -14.75 -0.49
N ARG A 96 -1.64 -13.46 -0.68
CA ARG A 96 -0.93 -12.41 0.04
C ARG A 96 -1.89 -11.70 1.00
N LEU A 97 -1.50 -11.66 2.28
CA LEU A 97 -2.16 -10.93 3.34
C LEU A 97 -1.26 -9.80 3.79
N ASN A 98 -1.70 -8.57 3.60
CA ASN A 98 -0.98 -7.35 3.91
C ASN A 98 -1.70 -6.62 5.04
N GLY A 99 -0.97 -6.23 6.07
CA GLY A 99 -1.50 -5.41 7.16
C GLY A 99 -0.46 -4.39 7.58
N GLY A 100 -0.88 -3.16 7.83
CA GLY A 100 0.07 -2.08 8.07
C GLY A 100 -0.55 -0.75 8.45
N ALA A 101 0.30 0.25 8.44
CA ALA A 101 -0.08 1.65 8.63
C ALA A 101 0.18 2.42 7.34
N TYR A 102 -0.53 3.52 7.16
CA TYR A 102 -0.28 4.44 6.04
C TYR A 102 -0.23 5.88 6.53
N VAL A 103 0.50 6.69 5.77
CA VAL A 103 0.48 8.14 5.87
C VAL A 103 -0.02 8.71 4.56
N GLY A 104 -1.07 9.52 4.61
CA GLY A 104 -1.69 10.15 3.45
C GLY A 104 -1.43 11.65 3.40
N THR A 105 -1.24 12.20 2.21
CA THR A 105 -1.21 13.63 1.94
C THR A 105 -2.44 13.98 1.11
N GLY A 106 -3.45 14.57 1.77
CA GLY A 106 -4.60 15.23 1.14
C GLY A 106 -4.80 16.63 1.74
N HIS A 107 -6.05 17.09 1.86
CA HIS A 107 -6.37 18.39 2.49
C HIS A 107 -5.81 18.56 3.92
N THR A 108 -5.66 17.45 4.65
CA THR A 108 -4.98 17.36 5.96
C THR A 108 -4.10 16.12 5.98
N MET A 109 -3.06 16.11 6.82
CA MET A 109 -2.23 14.92 7.04
C MET A 109 -3.11 13.77 7.57
N GLN A 110 -3.10 12.64 6.85
CA GLN A 110 -3.86 11.45 7.22
C GLN A 110 -2.89 10.41 7.78
N LEU A 111 -3.27 9.74 8.87
CA LEU A 111 -2.53 8.61 9.41
C LEU A 111 -3.53 7.56 9.87
N GLY A 112 -3.30 6.33 9.45
CA GLY A 112 -4.29 5.30 9.64
C GLY A 112 -3.76 3.89 9.49
N ALA A 113 -4.67 2.94 9.62
CA ALA A 113 -4.43 1.54 9.38
C ALA A 113 -4.81 1.19 7.94
N THR A 114 -4.09 0.23 7.36
CA THR A 114 -4.41 -0.30 6.04
C THR A 114 -4.25 -1.80 6.02
N ALA A 115 -5.13 -2.48 5.29
CA ALA A 115 -5.02 -3.89 5.01
C ALA A 115 -5.26 -4.14 3.53
N ASP A 116 -4.64 -5.19 3.01
CA ASP A 116 -4.77 -5.61 1.63
C ASP A 116 -4.75 -7.14 1.60
N VAL A 117 -5.65 -7.71 0.80
CA VAL A 117 -5.72 -9.15 0.59
C VAL A 117 -5.80 -9.38 -0.90
N GLY A 118 -4.92 -10.22 -1.43
CA GLY A 118 -4.96 -10.54 -2.85
C GLY A 118 -4.24 -11.82 -3.22
N VAL A 119 -4.46 -12.23 -4.46
CA VAL A 119 -3.86 -13.41 -5.05
C VAL A 119 -2.76 -12.96 -6.01
N GLU A 120 -1.59 -13.57 -5.86
CA GLU A 120 -0.46 -13.42 -6.74
C GLU A 120 -0.37 -14.65 -7.65
N VAL A 121 -0.36 -14.43 -8.96
CA VAL A 121 -0.14 -15.48 -9.96
C VAL A 121 1.09 -15.10 -10.77
N LYS A 122 2.21 -15.79 -10.52
CA LYS A 122 3.53 -15.43 -11.06
C LYS A 122 3.91 -13.97 -10.76
N ARG A 123 3.79 -13.09 -11.75
CA ARG A 123 4.10 -11.64 -11.65
C ARG A 123 2.85 -10.78 -11.53
N MET A 124 1.67 -11.34 -11.76
CA MET A 124 0.41 -10.61 -11.64
C MET A 124 -0.07 -10.65 -10.20
N PHE A 125 -0.60 -9.54 -9.72
CA PHE A 125 -1.30 -9.43 -8.46
C PHE A 125 -2.73 -8.96 -8.71
N VAL A 126 -3.70 -9.53 -8.01
CA VAL A 126 -5.08 -9.05 -7.98
C VAL A 126 -5.53 -9.07 -6.53
N GLY A 127 -5.97 -7.94 -6.00
CA GLY A 127 -6.34 -7.84 -4.60
C GLY A 127 -7.31 -6.72 -4.30
N VAL A 128 -7.86 -6.79 -3.10
CA VAL A 128 -8.67 -5.75 -2.47
C VAL A 128 -7.82 -5.04 -1.43
N ASN A 129 -7.99 -3.74 -1.29
CA ASN A 129 -7.33 -2.94 -0.28
C ASN A 129 -8.34 -2.12 0.50
N CYS A 130 -8.01 -1.83 1.76
CA CYS A 130 -8.76 -0.91 2.58
C CYS A 130 -7.83 0.01 3.37
N PHE A 131 -8.28 1.24 3.58
CA PHE A 131 -7.59 2.26 4.35
C PHE A 131 -8.58 2.87 5.33
N GLN A 132 -8.23 2.87 6.61
CA GLN A 132 -9.01 3.48 7.68
C GLN A 132 -8.17 4.59 8.30
N ASN A 133 -8.62 5.83 8.14
CA ASN A 133 -8.01 6.96 8.84
C ASN A 133 -8.31 6.86 10.35
N CYS A 134 -7.29 7.10 11.18
CA CYS A 134 -7.40 7.03 12.64
C CYS A 134 -7.28 8.41 13.32
N ILE A 135 -6.97 9.47 12.57
CA ILE A 135 -6.79 10.83 13.11
C ILE A 135 -8.01 11.71 12.88
N ASN A 136 -8.56 11.70 11.65
CA ASN A 136 -9.72 12.51 11.31
C ASN A 136 -10.97 11.64 11.16
N THR A 137 -12.15 12.25 11.33
CA THR A 137 -13.47 11.66 11.09
C THR A 137 -13.76 11.30 9.63
N GLN A 138 -12.76 11.34 8.75
CA GLN A 138 -12.88 11.05 7.32
C GLN A 138 -12.45 9.62 6.98
N GLU A 139 -12.84 9.17 5.80
CA GLU A 139 -13.57 7.92 5.60
C GLU A 139 -12.74 6.66 5.36
N PHE A 140 -13.41 5.53 5.58
CA PHE A 140 -12.97 4.22 5.15
C PHE A 140 -12.89 4.16 3.62
N LEU A 141 -11.69 3.98 3.08
CA LEU A 141 -11.48 3.74 1.65
C LEU A 141 -11.42 2.23 1.40
N PHE A 142 -12.09 1.79 0.35
CA PHE A 142 -12.06 0.41 -0.13
C PHE A 142 -11.76 0.39 -1.62
N GLY A 143 -10.86 -0.48 -2.06
CA GLY A 143 -10.49 -0.55 -3.47
C GLY A 143 -10.18 -1.94 -3.95
N VAL A 144 -10.20 -2.06 -5.27
CA VAL A 144 -9.75 -3.24 -6.01
C VAL A 144 -8.56 -2.81 -6.84
N SER A 145 -7.50 -3.62 -6.82
CA SER A 145 -6.26 -3.35 -7.51
C SER A 145 -5.78 -4.56 -8.29
N VAL A 146 -5.17 -4.27 -9.43
CA VAL A 146 -4.37 -5.21 -10.21
C VAL A 146 -2.96 -4.65 -10.26
N GLY A 147 -1.97 -5.52 -10.12
CA GLY A 147 -0.57 -5.15 -10.17
C GLY A 147 0.30 -6.10 -10.97
N TYR A 148 1.47 -5.61 -11.33
CA TYR A 148 2.50 -6.38 -12.03
C TYR A 148 3.87 -6.16 -11.37
N LYS A 149 4.55 -7.27 -11.07
CA LYS A 149 5.88 -7.32 -10.45
C LYS A 149 6.98 -7.33 -11.50
N PHE A 150 7.93 -6.42 -11.34
CA PHE A 150 9.17 -6.33 -12.07
C PHE A 150 10.31 -6.79 -11.16
N HIS A 151 11.09 -7.77 -11.61
CA HIS A 151 12.37 -8.11 -10.99
C HIS A 151 13.43 -7.18 -11.55
N LEU A 152 14.22 -6.56 -10.66
CA LEU A 152 15.46 -5.87 -11.01
C LEU A 152 16.65 -6.82 -10.96
#